data_AF-A0AAU3GF82-F1
#
_entry.id   AF-A0AAU3GF82-F1
#
_cell.length_a   1.000
_cell.length_b   1.000
_cell.length_c   1.000
_cell.angle_alpha   90.00
_cell.angle_beta   90.00
_cell.angle_gamma   90.00
#
_symmetry.space_group_name_H-M   'P 1'
#
loop_
_entity.id
_entity.type
_entity.pdbx_description
1 polymer ?
#
loop_
_entity_poly.entity_id
_entity_poly.type
_entity_poly.pdbx_seq_one_letter_code
_entity_poly.pdbx_strand_id
1 'polypeptide(L)'
;MAGPKAGDDRAAAEPGTGGGQAVPGGTREPGGAGTGSGRAVPGEVPEAGGAGDMELYDLRVVVDRIEGRSVCGMRVGDRFELERSAHLRLPDGKHFCVYALAAVLPFLAAKQRDLAAGDWLAQDSLFACPDPEERLVMRVERTRRRRMNSADLT
;
A
#
# COMPACT_ATOMS: atom_id res chain seq x y z
N MET A 1 11.35 -5.98 -56.90
CA MET A 1 12.33 -6.96 -56.38
C MET A 1 12.08 -7.09 -54.89
N ALA A 2 11.47 -8.20 -54.49
CA ALA A 2 11.15 -8.50 -53.09
C ALA A 2 12.34 -9.24 -52.48
N GLY A 3 12.96 -8.67 -51.45
CA GLY A 3 14.01 -9.34 -50.67
C GLY A 3 13.41 -10.35 -49.69
N PRO A 4 14.05 -11.50 -49.45
CA PRO A 4 13.52 -12.50 -48.52
C PRO A 4 13.70 -12.07 -47.05
N LYS A 5 12.67 -12.34 -46.24
CA LYS A 5 12.72 -12.29 -44.78
C LYS A 5 13.48 -13.51 -44.25
N ALA A 6 14.52 -13.28 -43.46
CA ALA A 6 15.08 -14.21 -42.49
C ALA A 6 14.66 -13.70 -41.09
N GLY A 7 14.32 -14.47 -40.08
CA GLY A 7 14.23 -15.91 -39.85
C GLY A 7 13.80 -16.00 -38.38
N ASP A 8 12.72 -16.74 -38.10
CA ASP A 8 12.13 -16.90 -36.76
C ASP A 8 12.86 -18.07 -36.08
N ASP A 9 13.93 -17.80 -35.33
CA ASP A 9 14.61 -18.82 -34.53
C ASP A 9 14.07 -18.84 -33.10
N ARG A 10 13.05 -19.69 -32.92
CA ARG A 10 12.56 -20.15 -31.62
C ARG A 10 13.62 -21.03 -30.96
N ALA A 11 14.30 -20.50 -29.94
CA ALA A 11 15.07 -21.32 -29.02
C ALA A 11 14.13 -22.03 -28.03
N ALA A 12 14.12 -23.36 -28.08
CA ALA A 12 13.45 -24.23 -27.13
C ALA A 12 14.20 -24.21 -25.78
N ALA A 13 13.46 -24.08 -24.68
CA ALA A 13 13.97 -24.23 -23.32
C ALA A 13 13.93 -25.72 -22.93
N GLU A 14 15.07 -26.28 -22.54
CA GLU A 14 15.16 -27.63 -21.97
C GLU A 14 14.78 -27.65 -20.48
N PRO A 15 14.13 -28.71 -19.97
CA PRO A 15 13.76 -28.82 -18.56
C PRO A 15 14.94 -29.26 -17.70
N GLY A 16 15.47 -28.32 -16.89
CA GLY A 16 16.45 -28.60 -15.84
C GLY A 16 15.85 -29.44 -14.72
N THR A 17 16.31 -30.69 -14.60
CA THR A 17 16.11 -31.56 -13.43
C THR A 17 17.29 -31.33 -12.49
N GLY A 18 17.03 -30.84 -11.27
CA GLY A 18 18.10 -30.52 -10.32
C GLY A 18 17.67 -30.53 -8.85
N GLY A 19 17.74 -31.73 -8.25
CA GLY A 19 18.22 -31.97 -6.87
C GLY A 19 17.59 -31.21 -5.71
N GLY A 20 16.46 -31.69 -5.21
CA GLY A 20 16.00 -31.38 -3.85
C GLY A 20 16.86 -32.12 -2.82
N GLN A 21 17.76 -31.41 -2.14
CA GLN A 21 18.47 -31.93 -0.98
C GLN A 21 17.65 -31.65 0.29
N ALA A 22 17.22 -32.72 0.94
CA ALA A 22 16.49 -32.67 2.20
C ALA A 22 17.39 -32.15 3.33
N VAL A 23 16.94 -31.10 4.02
CA VAL A 23 17.55 -30.60 5.25
C VAL A 23 17.03 -31.38 6.46
N PRO A 24 17.90 -31.92 7.35
CA PRO A 24 17.45 -32.63 8.54
C PRO A 24 16.93 -31.66 9.61
N GLY A 25 15.84 -32.06 10.26
CA GLY A 25 15.07 -31.27 11.22
C GLY A 25 15.88 -30.79 12.43
N GLY A 26 15.81 -29.48 12.67
CA GLY A 26 16.25 -28.85 13.90
C GLY A 26 15.23 -29.07 15.02
N THR A 27 15.72 -29.55 16.16
CA THR A 27 15.01 -29.74 17.41
C THR A 27 14.46 -28.41 17.91
N ARG A 28 13.15 -28.35 18.21
CA ARG A 28 12.51 -27.18 18.84
C ARG A 28 12.87 -27.14 20.33
N GLU A 29 13.52 -26.08 20.76
CA GLU A 29 13.60 -25.72 22.17
C GLU A 29 12.33 -24.97 22.61
N PRO A 30 11.77 -25.22 23.81
CA PRO A 30 10.66 -24.46 24.33
C PRO A 30 11.15 -23.10 24.87
N GLY A 31 10.80 -22.03 24.16
CA GLY A 31 11.04 -20.65 24.58
C GLY A 31 10.25 -20.30 25.84
N GLY A 32 10.97 -19.76 26.83
CA GLY A 32 10.45 -19.37 28.13
C GLY A 32 9.44 -18.23 28.08
N ALA A 33 8.50 -18.28 29.03
CA ALA A 33 7.52 -17.25 29.29
C ALA A 33 8.19 -15.95 29.75
N GLY A 34 8.24 -14.95 28.87
CA GLY A 34 8.58 -13.57 29.20
C GLY A 34 7.32 -12.79 29.54
N THR A 35 7.06 -12.55 30.82
CA THR A 35 6.02 -11.63 31.30
C THR A 35 6.49 -10.19 31.14
N GLY A 36 6.32 -9.65 29.93
CA GLY A 36 6.51 -8.22 29.66
C GLY A 36 5.34 -7.39 30.21
N SER A 37 5.55 -6.78 31.38
CA SER A 37 4.70 -5.72 31.92
C SER A 37 4.72 -4.52 30.98
N GLY A 38 3.70 -4.42 30.12
CA GLY A 38 3.48 -3.27 29.25
C GLY A 38 2.99 -2.08 30.08
N ARG A 39 3.90 -1.16 30.38
CA ARG A 39 3.57 0.14 30.97
C ARG A 39 2.75 0.95 29.96
N ALA A 40 1.48 1.19 30.30
CA ALA A 40 0.58 2.03 29.53
C ALA A 40 1.18 3.43 29.33
N VAL A 41 1.12 3.93 28.10
CA VAL A 41 1.41 5.33 27.77
C VAL A 41 0.12 6.13 28.01
N PRO A 42 0.12 7.14 28.92
CA PRO A 42 -1.05 7.97 29.14
C PRO A 42 -1.13 9.05 28.06
N GLY A 43 -2.23 9.07 27.32
CA GLY A 43 -2.50 10.04 26.27
C GLY A 43 -3.94 9.95 25.78
N GLU A 44 -4.88 9.83 26.72
CA GLU A 44 -6.30 9.91 26.40
C GLU A 44 -6.74 11.37 26.49
N VAL A 45 -7.17 11.92 25.35
CA VAL A 45 -7.92 13.17 25.31
C VAL A 45 -9.36 12.78 24.94
N PRO A 46 -10.33 12.87 25.86
CA PRO A 46 -11.71 12.57 25.55
C PRO A 46 -12.35 13.81 24.93
N GLU A 47 -12.49 13.84 23.61
CA GLU A 47 -13.31 14.83 22.92
C GLU A 47 -14.68 14.21 22.63
N ALA A 48 -15.67 14.52 23.47
CA ALA A 48 -17.07 14.19 23.23
C ALA A 48 -17.63 15.07 22.11
N GLY A 49 -18.01 14.47 20.97
CA GLY A 49 -18.63 15.19 19.86
C GLY A 49 -19.15 14.26 18.76
N GLY A 50 -20.38 13.76 18.93
CA GLY A 50 -21.12 12.93 17.97
C GLY A 50 -20.94 11.42 18.21
N ALA A 51 -22.04 10.72 18.51
CA ALA A 51 -22.04 9.26 18.68
C ALA A 51 -21.89 8.56 17.32
N GLY A 52 -20.69 8.57 16.75
CA GLY A 52 -20.41 7.76 15.57
C GLY A 52 -20.39 6.27 15.91
N ASP A 53 -20.95 5.45 15.04
CA ASP A 53 -21.01 3.98 15.14
C ASP A 53 -19.79 3.29 14.50
N MET A 54 -18.90 4.07 13.87
CA MET A 54 -17.69 3.58 13.22
C MET A 54 -16.48 4.48 13.46
N GLU A 55 -15.29 3.89 13.33
CA GLU A 55 -14.02 4.61 13.32
C GLU A 55 -13.21 4.28 12.07
N LEU A 56 -12.68 5.31 11.43
CA LEU A 56 -11.78 5.20 10.27
C LEU A 56 -10.59 6.14 10.42
N TYR A 57 -9.49 5.80 9.78
CA TYR A 57 -8.40 6.74 9.55
C TYR A 57 -8.64 7.53 8.27
N ASP A 58 -8.32 8.81 8.29
CA ASP A 58 -7.94 9.53 7.08
C ASP A 58 -6.60 8.97 6.58
N LEU A 59 -6.44 8.98 5.26
CA LEU A 59 -5.22 8.54 4.61
C LEU A 59 -4.57 9.67 3.85
N ARG A 60 -3.24 9.69 3.85
CA ARG A 60 -2.43 10.43 2.89
C ARG A 60 -1.78 9.43 1.96
N VAL A 61 -1.87 9.68 0.66
CA VAL A 61 -1.10 8.95 -0.34
C VAL A 61 -0.11 9.90 -0.96
N VAL A 62 1.18 9.64 -0.77
CA VAL A 62 2.27 10.48 -1.25
C VAL A 62 3.10 9.74 -2.29
N VAL A 63 3.57 10.44 -3.32
CA VAL A 63 4.62 9.94 -4.21
C VAL A 63 5.92 9.88 -3.43
N ASP A 64 6.33 8.66 -3.10
CA ASP A 64 7.51 8.36 -2.29
C ASP A 64 8.80 8.49 -3.12
N ARG A 65 8.78 7.88 -4.31
CA ARG A 65 9.90 7.95 -5.27
C ARG A 65 9.42 7.72 -6.70
N ILE A 66 10.21 8.20 -7.65
CA ILE A 66 10.03 7.95 -9.08
C ILE A 66 11.40 7.50 -9.60
N GLU A 67 11.49 6.27 -10.09
CA GLU A 67 12.77 5.68 -10.50
C GLU A 67 13.04 5.88 -11.99
N GLY A 68 12.02 6.20 -12.78
CA GLY A 68 12.13 6.52 -14.20
C GLY A 68 11.78 7.97 -14.53
N ARG A 69 11.32 8.19 -15.76
CA ARG A 69 10.89 9.52 -16.23
C ARG A 69 9.41 9.68 -15.97
N SER A 70 8.99 10.68 -15.20
CA SER A 70 7.57 11.01 -15.12
C SER A 70 7.08 11.64 -16.42
N VAL A 71 6.10 11.01 -17.06
CA VAL A 71 5.39 11.50 -18.24
C VAL A 71 4.03 12.10 -17.89
N CYS A 72 3.47 11.73 -16.73
CA CYS A 72 2.23 12.29 -16.18
C CYS A 72 2.44 13.59 -15.36
N GLY A 73 3.68 14.04 -15.19
CA GLY A 73 4.03 15.30 -14.52
C GLY A 73 4.06 15.24 -13.00
N MET A 74 4.01 14.04 -12.41
CA MET A 74 4.13 13.83 -10.97
C MET A 74 5.54 14.08 -10.47
N ARG A 75 5.66 14.50 -9.20
CA ARG A 75 6.92 14.73 -8.50
C ARG A 75 6.90 14.04 -7.15
N VAL A 76 8.08 13.68 -6.64
CA VAL A 76 8.23 13.20 -5.27
C VAL A 76 7.64 14.24 -4.30
N GLY A 77 6.79 13.78 -3.38
CA GLY A 77 6.06 14.62 -2.44
C GLY A 77 4.68 15.10 -2.91
N ASP A 78 4.33 14.96 -4.20
CA ASP A 78 2.95 15.15 -4.64
C ASP A 78 2.04 14.12 -3.96
N ARG A 79 0.81 14.51 -3.64
CA ARG A 79 -0.07 13.70 -2.79
C ARG A 79 -1.54 14.01 -2.99
N PHE A 80 -2.38 13.09 -2.53
CA PHE A 80 -3.78 13.35 -2.24
C PHE A 80 -4.13 12.87 -0.82
N GLU A 81 -5.19 13.42 -0.26
CA GLU A 81 -5.75 13.00 1.02
C GLU A 81 -7.07 12.26 0.75
N LEU A 82 -7.33 11.17 1.47
CA LEU A 82 -8.64 10.54 1.55
C LEU A 82 -9.18 10.79 2.94
N GLU A 83 -10.13 11.72 3.02
CA GLU A 83 -10.70 12.17 4.27
C GLU A 83 -12.15 11.73 4.41
N ARG A 84 -12.65 11.64 5.64
CA ARG A 84 -14.09 11.50 5.91
C ARG A 84 -14.72 10.35 5.11
N SER A 85 -14.12 9.17 5.22
CA SER A 85 -14.47 7.97 4.46
C SER A 85 -14.16 8.04 2.96
N ALA A 86 -14.78 8.95 2.19
CA ALA A 86 -14.77 8.89 0.72
C ALA A 86 -14.33 10.18 0.02
N HIS A 87 -13.91 11.23 0.75
CA HIS A 87 -13.53 12.50 0.14
C HIS A 87 -12.06 12.49 -0.30
N LEU A 88 -11.83 12.31 -1.60
CA LEU A 88 -10.51 12.51 -2.19
C LEU A 88 -10.24 14.03 -2.36
N ARG A 89 -9.15 14.51 -1.77
CA ARG A 89 -8.73 15.92 -1.81
C ARG A 89 -7.34 16.05 -2.41
N LEU A 90 -7.21 16.97 -3.35
CA LEU A 90 -5.93 17.37 -3.93
C LEU A 90 -5.54 18.74 -3.39
N PRO A 91 -4.23 19.04 -3.23
CA PRO A 91 -3.80 20.41 -3.01
C PRO A 91 -4.23 21.32 -4.18
N ASP A 92 -4.47 22.59 -3.89
CA ASP A 92 -4.96 23.54 -4.90
C ASP A 92 -4.04 23.62 -6.13
N GLY A 93 -4.65 23.56 -7.31
CA GLY A 93 -3.94 23.60 -8.60
C GLY A 93 -3.07 22.37 -8.89
N LYS A 94 -3.21 21.28 -8.12
CA LYS A 94 -2.51 20.01 -8.37
C LYS A 94 -3.44 18.99 -9.04
N HIS A 95 -2.82 18.08 -9.77
CA HIS A 95 -3.44 16.85 -10.26
C HIS A 95 -2.74 15.65 -9.64
N PHE A 96 -3.30 14.47 -9.85
CA PHE A 96 -2.67 13.19 -9.52
C PHE A 96 -2.81 12.24 -10.70
N CYS A 97 -1.80 11.40 -10.93
CA CYS A 97 -1.84 10.43 -12.03
C CYS A 97 -3.00 9.44 -11.81
N VAL A 98 -3.91 9.34 -12.79
CA VAL A 98 -5.08 8.46 -12.71
C VAL A 98 -4.70 6.98 -12.65
N TYR A 99 -3.60 6.57 -13.29
CA TYR A 99 -3.12 5.19 -13.27
C TYR A 99 -2.48 4.84 -11.92
N ALA A 100 -1.72 5.77 -11.33
CA ALA A 100 -1.20 5.62 -9.98
C ALA A 100 -2.36 5.55 -8.97
N LEU A 101 -3.36 6.44 -9.08
CA LEU A 101 -4.57 6.38 -8.26
C LEU A 101 -5.29 5.02 -8.40
N ALA A 102 -5.50 4.54 -9.63
CA ALA A 102 -6.17 3.26 -9.88
C ALA A 102 -5.43 2.07 -9.23
N ALA A 103 -4.10 2.13 -9.11
CA ALA A 103 -3.31 1.08 -8.49
C ALA A 103 -3.50 1.01 -6.97
N VAL A 104 -3.69 2.16 -6.29
CA VAL A 104 -3.84 2.20 -4.83
C VAL A 104 -5.30 2.20 -4.37
N LEU A 105 -6.22 2.71 -5.20
CA LEU A 105 -7.64 2.91 -4.88
C LEU A 105 -8.34 1.66 -4.30
N PRO A 106 -8.14 0.44 -4.82
CA PRO A 106 -8.80 -0.76 -4.28
C PRO A 106 -8.45 -1.07 -2.82
N PHE A 107 -7.31 -0.57 -2.33
CA PHE A 107 -6.80 -0.87 -1.00
C PHE A 107 -7.15 0.19 0.05
N LEU A 108 -7.58 1.38 -0.37
CA LEU A 108 -7.77 2.51 0.53
C LEU A 108 -8.82 2.23 1.60
N ALA A 109 -9.95 1.62 1.25
CA ALA A 109 -10.99 1.28 2.21
C ALA A 109 -10.47 0.35 3.32
N ALA A 110 -9.66 -0.65 2.99
CA ALA A 110 -9.03 -1.52 3.98
C ALA A 110 -8.00 -0.76 4.81
N LYS A 111 -7.19 0.10 4.18
CA LYS A 111 -6.17 0.92 4.85
C LYS A 111 -6.74 1.92 5.85
N GLN A 112 -7.99 2.38 5.66
CA GLN A 112 -8.71 3.22 6.61
C GLN A 112 -9.14 2.50 7.89
N ARG A 113 -9.10 1.16 7.94
CA ARG A 113 -9.56 0.36 9.08
C ARG A 113 -8.39 -0.21 9.88
N ASP A 114 -8.57 -0.46 11.17
CA ASP A 114 -7.61 -1.28 11.90
C ASP A 114 -7.63 -2.71 11.33
N LEU A 115 -6.45 -3.20 10.96
CA LEU A 115 -6.23 -4.54 10.42
C LEU A 115 -5.42 -5.34 11.46
N ALA A 116 -5.47 -6.67 11.38
CA ALA A 116 -4.69 -7.51 12.28
C ALA A 116 -3.19 -7.24 12.13
N ALA A 117 -2.43 -7.24 13.24
CA ALA A 117 -1.02 -6.87 13.24
C ALA A 117 -0.12 -7.76 12.35
N GLY A 118 -0.52 -9.02 12.14
CA GLY A 118 0.17 -9.97 11.25
C GLY A 118 -0.34 -9.99 9.81
N ASP A 119 -1.31 -9.14 9.45
CA ASP A 119 -1.80 -9.02 8.08
C ASP A 119 -0.77 -8.24 7.24
N TRP A 120 -0.36 -8.81 6.11
CA TRP A 120 0.54 -8.14 5.18
C TRP A 120 -0.02 -6.79 4.72
N LEU A 121 -1.35 -6.68 4.55
CA LEU A 121 -2.00 -5.44 4.17
C LEU A 121 -1.99 -4.42 5.29
N ALA A 122 -1.80 -4.80 6.56
CA ALA A 122 -1.56 -3.86 7.63
C ALA A 122 -0.15 -3.24 7.53
N GLN A 123 0.84 -4.07 7.20
CA GLN A 123 2.26 -3.74 7.23
C GLN A 123 2.74 -3.02 5.96
N ASP A 124 2.32 -3.49 4.78
CA ASP A 124 2.79 -2.97 3.49
C ASP A 124 2.18 -1.62 3.17
N SER A 125 2.98 -0.56 3.11
CA SER A 125 2.51 0.80 2.84
C SER A 125 2.79 1.29 1.42
N LEU A 126 3.49 0.50 0.61
CA LEU A 126 3.97 0.91 -0.70
C LEU A 126 3.13 0.34 -1.84
N PHE A 127 2.85 1.18 -2.84
CA PHE A 127 2.06 0.82 -4.02
C PHE A 127 2.75 1.36 -5.27
N ALA A 128 2.81 0.57 -6.33
CA ALA A 128 3.46 0.98 -7.58
C ALA A 128 2.43 1.44 -8.62
N CYS A 129 2.74 2.54 -9.32
CA CYS A 129 2.08 2.88 -10.58
C CYS A 129 2.35 1.78 -11.61
N PRO A 130 1.36 1.37 -12.42
CA PRO A 130 1.53 0.30 -13.40
C PRO A 130 2.36 0.73 -14.62
N ASP A 131 2.69 2.02 -14.76
CA ASP A 131 3.51 2.52 -15.86
C ASP A 131 4.97 2.04 -15.71
N PRO A 132 5.47 1.19 -16.62
CA PRO A 132 6.82 0.61 -16.52
C PRO A 132 7.92 1.63 -16.80
N GLU A 133 7.63 2.75 -17.47
CA GLU A 133 8.61 3.80 -17.73
C GLU A 133 8.76 4.71 -16.52
N GLU A 134 7.66 5.08 -15.86
CA GLU A 134 7.73 5.98 -14.69
C GLU A 134 8.31 5.29 -13.46
N ARG A 135 7.89 4.05 -13.19
CA ARG A 135 8.23 3.31 -11.96
C ARG A 135 8.00 4.16 -10.71
N LEU A 136 6.86 4.86 -10.70
CA LEU A 136 6.42 5.68 -9.58
C LEU A 136 5.96 4.76 -8.44
N VAL A 137 6.47 5.01 -7.23
CA VAL A 137 6.05 4.34 -6.01
C VAL A 137 5.38 5.33 -5.07
N MET A 138 4.20 4.97 -4.58
CA MET A 138 3.43 5.72 -3.60
C MET A 138 3.57 5.09 -2.22
N ARG A 139 3.42 5.90 -1.17
CA ARG A 139 3.30 5.46 0.21
C ARG A 139 1.97 5.92 0.80
N VAL A 140 1.25 4.98 1.41
CA VAL A 140 -0.02 5.23 2.13
C VAL A 140 0.28 5.40 3.61
N GLU A 141 -0.12 6.53 4.18
CA GLU A 141 0.03 6.88 5.59
C GLU A 141 -1.34 7.07 6.23
N ARG A 142 -1.56 6.51 7.43
CA ARG A 142 -2.70 6.88 8.27
C ARG A 142 -2.37 8.20 8.96
N THR A 143 -3.27 9.16 8.89
CA THR A 143 -3.04 10.51 9.45
C THR A 143 -3.88 10.74 10.70
N ARG A 144 -5.20 10.85 10.56
CA ARG A 144 -6.12 11.16 11.66
C ARG A 144 -7.13 10.04 11.85
N ARG A 145 -7.28 9.53 13.08
CA ARG A 145 -8.41 8.67 13.45
C ARG A 145 -9.67 9.53 13.64
N ARG A 146 -10.76 9.14 13.01
CA ARG A 146 -12.05 9.82 13.06
C ARG A 146 -13.15 8.86 13.46
N ARG A 147 -13.98 9.32 14.39
CA ARG A 147 -15.27 8.72 14.67
C ARG A 147 -16.32 9.31 13.72
N MET A 148 -17.12 8.46 13.10
CA MET A 148 -18.12 8.83 12.09
C MET A 148 -19.41 8.05 12.32
N ASN A 149 -20.54 8.61 11.88
CA ASN A 149 -21.81 7.90 11.83
C ASN A 149 -22.02 7.39 10.40
N SER A 150 -22.26 6.09 10.24
CA SER A 150 -22.50 5.45 8.95
C SER A 150 -23.69 6.04 8.20
N ALA A 151 -24.70 6.57 8.92
CA ALA A 151 -25.87 7.21 8.34
C ALA A 151 -25.57 8.56 7.66
N ASP A 152 -24.45 9.21 8.00
CA ASP A 152 -24.06 10.52 7.46
C ASP A 152 -23.11 10.41 6.26
N LEU A 153 -22.82 9.19 5.80
CA LEU A 153 -21.98 8.94 4.63
C LEU A 153 -22.82 9.09 3.35
N THR A 154 -22.67 10.21 2.66
CA THR A 154 -23.29 10.51 1.36
C THR A 154 -22.26 10.86 0.30
#